data_AF-A0AAU8ZJG6-F1
#
_entry.id   AF-A0AAU8ZJG6-F1
#
_cell.length_a   1.000
_cell.length_b   1.000
_cell.length_c   1.000
_cell.angle_alpha   90.00
_cell.angle_beta   90.00
_cell.angle_gamma   90.00
#
_symmetry.space_group_name_H-M   'P 1'
#
loop_
_entity.id
_entity.type
_entity.pdbx_description
1 polymer ?
#
loop_
_entity_poly.entity_id
_entity_poly.type
_entity_poly.pdbx_seq_one_letter_code
_entity_poly.pdbx_strand_id
1 'polypeptide(L)'
;MRPETYSFAHLSPDTPRAQGYAGRSLMYRAVAASVSNENATEHSRTHSDAHCIAESQEAKNNPVYALTLIKRNVPHQFAIEQLAGSPRRLSRYTTRKMEALHPGWELLDDEDKNMTAFRHSTQNSDSNGYTASLRAAGEKLAQYLEPMTEAEVQALIRHTTQRHNELQTPESVAQRMYESEQEKRGADEEGERQRREYRRRYGP
;
A
#
# COMPACT_ATOMS: atom_id res chain seq x y z
N MET A 1 17.29 -50.20 20.66
CA MET A 1 17.10 -48.88 20.00
C MET A 1 15.70 -48.88 19.41
N ARG A 2 14.79 -48.03 19.93
CA ARG A 2 13.45 -47.84 19.35
C ARG A 2 13.51 -46.66 18.38
N PRO A 3 12.83 -46.69 17.23
CA PRO A 3 12.77 -45.54 16.34
C PRO A 3 11.82 -44.48 16.91
N GLU A 4 12.32 -43.25 17.03
CA GLU A 4 11.55 -42.03 17.31
C GLU A 4 10.52 -41.81 16.20
N THR A 5 9.24 -41.77 16.55
CA THR A 5 8.16 -41.42 15.63
C THR A 5 8.12 -39.90 15.47
N TYR A 6 8.36 -39.42 14.25
CA TYR A 6 8.20 -38.01 13.88
C TYR A 6 6.80 -37.52 14.25
N SER A 7 6.74 -36.59 15.22
CA SER A 7 5.50 -35.95 15.65
C SER A 7 5.21 -34.73 14.77
N PHE A 8 4.14 -34.79 13.99
CA PHE A 8 3.66 -33.72 13.10
C PHE A 8 2.82 -32.66 13.84
N ALA A 9 3.09 -32.41 15.12
CA ALA A 9 2.30 -31.50 15.96
C ALA A 9 2.23 -30.04 15.44
N HIS A 10 3.11 -29.66 14.52
CA HIS A 10 3.15 -28.36 13.84
C HIS A 10 2.16 -28.22 12.67
N LEU A 11 1.44 -29.28 12.30
CA LEU A 11 0.39 -29.27 11.26
C LEU A 11 -1.03 -29.30 11.85
N SER A 12 -1.17 -29.34 13.18
CA SER A 12 -2.46 -29.27 13.85
C SER A 12 -3.03 -27.85 13.74
N PRO A 13 -4.32 -27.68 13.39
CA PRO A 13 -4.97 -26.37 13.23
C PRO A 13 -4.99 -25.54 14.52
N ASP A 14 -4.77 -26.16 15.68
CA ASP A 14 -4.85 -25.52 17.01
C ASP A 14 -3.48 -25.12 17.59
N THR A 15 -2.42 -25.07 16.78
CA THR A 15 -1.15 -24.49 17.26
C THR A 15 -1.24 -22.97 17.31
N PRO A 16 -0.98 -22.32 18.46
CA PRO A 16 -0.97 -20.87 18.56
C PRO A 16 0.18 -20.35 17.68
N ARG A 17 -0.18 -19.76 16.54
CA ARG A 17 0.75 -19.07 15.66
C ARG A 17 1.56 -18.09 16.52
N ALA A 18 2.87 -18.27 16.54
CA ALA A 18 3.78 -17.37 17.24
C ALA A 18 3.45 -15.93 16.86
N GLN A 19 2.84 -15.20 17.80
CA GLN A 19 2.46 -13.81 17.65
C GLN A 19 3.73 -12.98 17.76
N GLY A 20 4.51 -13.00 16.67
CA GLY A 20 5.70 -12.18 16.52
C GLY A 20 5.31 -10.72 16.52
N TYR A 21 5.61 -10.04 17.63
CA TYR A 21 6.06 -8.65 17.69
C TYR A 21 5.59 -7.73 16.54
N ALA A 22 4.30 -7.37 16.53
CA ALA A 22 3.78 -6.27 15.71
C ALA A 22 4.11 -4.92 16.36
N GLY A 23 5.40 -4.64 16.50
CA GLY A 23 5.88 -3.33 16.91
C GLY A 23 5.63 -2.30 15.81
N ARG A 24 4.87 -1.26 16.14
CA ARG A 24 5.06 0.11 15.60
C ARG A 24 4.88 0.33 14.08
N SER A 25 3.93 -0.32 13.42
CA SER A 25 3.58 -0.02 12.01
C SER A 25 2.08 0.13 11.75
N LEU A 26 1.37 0.96 12.54
CA LEU A 26 -0.03 1.30 12.26
C LEU A 26 -0.37 2.81 12.29
N MET A 27 0.58 3.72 12.54
CA MET A 27 0.27 5.16 12.58
C MET A 27 0.33 5.87 11.22
N TYR A 28 0.86 5.26 10.16
CA TYR A 28 0.92 5.88 8.82
C TYR A 28 -0.07 5.30 7.80
N ARG A 29 -0.85 4.27 8.15
CA ARG A 29 -1.83 3.66 7.22
C ARG A 29 -3.18 4.37 7.23
N ALA A 30 -3.54 5.05 8.32
CA ALA A 30 -4.81 5.76 8.45
C ALA A 30 -4.85 7.08 7.66
N VAL A 31 -3.70 7.65 7.28
CA VAL A 31 -3.67 8.92 6.51
C VAL A 31 -3.92 8.69 5.01
N ALA A 32 -3.66 7.48 4.50
CA ALA A 32 -3.86 7.14 3.10
C ALA A 32 -5.27 6.60 2.78
N ALA A 33 -6.04 6.21 3.80
CA ALA A 33 -7.34 5.55 3.62
C ALA A 33 -8.54 6.51 3.56
N SER A 34 -8.30 7.83 3.63
CA SER A 34 -9.35 8.87 3.61
C SER A 34 -9.21 9.83 2.42
N VAL A 35 -8.57 9.40 1.33
CA VAL A 35 -8.68 10.11 0.06
C VAL A 35 -9.93 9.57 -0.62
N SER A 36 -11.09 9.94 -0.08
CA SER A 36 -12.36 9.80 -0.77
C SER A 36 -12.21 10.46 -2.14
N ASN A 37 -12.43 9.66 -3.17
CA ASN A 37 -12.40 10.06 -4.57
C ASN A 37 -13.66 10.87 -4.88
N GLU A 38 -13.86 11.99 -4.19
CA GLU A 38 -15.03 12.84 -4.30
C GLU A 38 -14.67 14.11 -5.08
N ASN A 39 -15.10 14.08 -6.34
CA ASN A 39 -15.13 15.19 -7.28
C ASN A 39 -13.75 15.75 -7.66
N ALA A 40 -13.19 15.17 -8.72
CA ALA A 40 -12.41 15.88 -9.73
C ALA A 40 -13.27 17.03 -10.31
N THR A 41 -13.55 18.03 -9.47
CA THR A 41 -14.01 19.33 -9.92
C THR A 41 -12.85 19.95 -10.64
N GLU A 42 -13.14 20.47 -11.82
CA GLU A 42 -12.28 21.19 -12.75
C GLU A 42 -11.56 22.36 -12.04
N HIS A 43 -10.58 22.05 -11.20
CA HIS A 43 -9.55 23.00 -10.82
C HIS A 43 -8.73 23.15 -12.08
N SER A 44 -8.87 24.31 -12.72
CA SER A 44 -8.07 24.75 -13.86
C SER A 44 -6.67 24.19 -13.74
N ARG A 45 -6.33 23.21 -14.60
CA ARG A 45 -5.15 22.34 -14.48
C ARG A 45 -3.90 23.17 -14.20
N THR A 46 -3.54 23.27 -12.92
CA THR A 46 -2.36 24.00 -12.45
C THR A 46 -1.08 23.25 -12.77
N HIS A 47 -1.18 21.93 -12.95
CA HIS A 47 -0.06 21.04 -13.15
C HIS A 47 0.05 20.51 -14.57
N SER A 48 1.28 20.17 -14.97
CA SER A 48 1.53 19.55 -16.27
C SER A 48 0.91 18.16 -16.38
N ASP A 49 0.67 17.71 -17.61
CA ASP A 49 0.22 16.35 -17.89
C ASP A 49 1.16 15.29 -17.28
N ALA A 50 2.46 15.57 -17.23
CA ALA A 50 3.44 14.66 -16.64
C ALA A 50 3.24 14.49 -15.13
N HIS A 51 2.92 15.57 -14.42
CA HIS A 51 2.55 15.53 -13.00
C HIS A 51 1.26 14.72 -12.82
N CYS A 52 0.20 15.00 -13.59
CA CYS A 52 -1.07 14.27 -13.47
C CYS A 52 -0.90 12.76 -13.72
N ILE A 53 -0.09 12.39 -14.72
CA ILE A 53 0.25 10.98 -14.96
C ILE A 53 1.02 10.42 -13.76
N ALA A 54 2.03 11.12 -13.26
CA ALA A 54 2.87 10.64 -12.16
C ALA A 54 2.11 10.47 -10.83
N GLU A 55 1.11 11.31 -10.58
CA GLU A 55 0.29 11.23 -9.37
C GLU A 55 -0.67 10.02 -9.38
N SER A 56 -1.15 9.64 -10.58
CA SER A 56 -2.15 8.58 -10.77
C SER A 56 -1.73 7.22 -10.17
N GLN A 57 -2.71 6.47 -9.69
CA GLN A 57 -2.46 5.16 -9.09
C GLN A 57 -2.06 4.12 -10.14
N GLU A 58 -2.59 4.23 -11.35
CA GLU A 58 -2.30 3.41 -12.51
C GLU A 58 -0.82 3.54 -12.91
N ALA A 59 -0.29 4.76 -12.89
CA ALA A 59 1.13 5.00 -13.17
C ALA A 59 2.04 4.45 -12.06
N LYS A 60 1.64 4.57 -10.79
CA LYS A 60 2.37 3.95 -9.67
C LYS A 60 2.38 2.42 -9.78
N ASN A 61 1.30 1.83 -10.30
CA ASN A 61 1.21 0.40 -10.55
C ASN A 61 2.04 -0.04 -11.76
N ASN A 62 2.21 0.82 -12.77
CA ASN A 62 2.98 0.53 -14.00
C ASN A 62 3.98 1.66 -14.35
N PRO A 63 5.02 1.87 -13.52
CA PRO A 63 5.88 3.05 -13.62
C PRO A 63 6.75 3.05 -14.88
N VAL A 64 7.16 1.86 -15.35
CA VAL A 64 7.95 1.72 -16.58
C VAL A 64 7.13 2.18 -17.78
N TYR A 65 5.86 1.80 -17.86
CA TYR A 65 5.01 2.22 -18.97
C TYR A 65 4.65 3.70 -18.87
N ALA A 66 4.30 4.19 -17.67
CA ALA A 66 3.99 5.60 -17.43
C ALA A 66 5.14 6.53 -17.88
N LEU A 67 6.39 6.18 -17.55
CA LEU A 67 7.56 6.94 -18.02
C LEU A 67 7.69 6.97 -19.55
N THR A 68 7.24 5.92 -20.26
CA THR A 68 7.25 5.94 -21.73
C THR A 68 6.16 6.83 -22.30
N LEU A 69 5.00 6.92 -21.64
CA LEU A 69 3.89 7.80 -22.04
C LEU A 69 4.25 9.27 -21.82
N ILE A 70 4.86 9.59 -20.67
CA ILE A 70 5.38 10.94 -20.38
C ILE A 70 6.41 11.36 -21.42
N LYS A 71 7.37 10.49 -21.76
CA LYS A 71 8.37 10.77 -22.81
C LYS A 71 7.78 10.98 -24.19
N ARG A 72 6.61 10.41 -24.46
CA ARG A 72 5.89 10.56 -25.73
C ARG A 72 4.96 11.77 -25.74
N ASN A 73 4.90 12.55 -24.64
CA ASN A 73 4.00 13.69 -24.46
C ASN A 73 2.52 13.31 -24.70
N VAL A 74 2.12 12.14 -24.20
CA VAL A 74 0.72 11.70 -24.27
C VAL A 74 -0.12 12.49 -23.26
N PRO A 75 -1.31 13.00 -23.62
CA PRO A 75 -2.17 13.70 -22.68
C PRO A 75 -2.59 12.77 -21.53
N HIS A 76 -2.67 13.29 -20.31
CA HIS A 76 -2.81 12.44 -19.12
C HIS A 76 -4.07 11.57 -19.12
N GLN A 77 -5.20 12.08 -19.63
CA GLN A 77 -6.45 11.32 -19.69
C GLN A 77 -6.27 10.02 -20.48
N PHE A 78 -5.71 10.13 -21.69
CA PHE A 78 -5.45 8.97 -22.53
C PHE A 78 -4.34 8.09 -21.94
N ALA A 79 -3.32 8.68 -21.31
CA ALA A 79 -2.27 7.92 -20.66
C ALA A 79 -2.80 7.06 -19.50
N ILE A 80 -3.71 7.60 -18.68
CA ILE A 80 -4.33 6.89 -17.55
C ILE A 80 -5.21 5.75 -18.06
N GLU A 81 -6.04 6.00 -19.08
CA GLU A 81 -6.86 4.96 -19.72
C GLU A 81 -5.99 3.81 -20.27
N GLN A 82 -4.89 4.14 -20.95
CA GLN A 82 -3.95 3.14 -21.42
C GLN A 82 -3.27 2.38 -20.29
N LEU A 83 -2.88 3.05 -19.22
CA LEU A 83 -2.25 2.42 -18.06
C LEU A 83 -3.22 1.46 -17.36
N ALA A 84 -4.48 1.84 -17.21
CA ALA A 84 -5.53 1.03 -16.60
C ALA A 84 -5.81 -0.27 -17.37
N GLY A 85 -5.80 -0.21 -18.70
CA GLY A 85 -6.04 -1.37 -19.57
C GLY A 85 -4.79 -2.20 -19.90
N SER A 86 -3.59 -1.74 -19.53
CA SER A 86 -2.34 -2.39 -19.92
C SER A 86 -1.77 -3.29 -18.81
N PRO A 87 -1.22 -4.46 -19.16
CA PRO A 87 -0.44 -5.26 -18.22
C PRO A 87 0.82 -4.50 -17.82
N ARG A 88 1.37 -4.82 -16.64
CA ARG A 88 2.55 -4.13 -16.13
C ARG A 88 3.74 -4.37 -17.06
N ARG A 89 4.40 -3.29 -17.47
CA ARG A 89 5.48 -3.37 -18.47
C ARG A 89 6.82 -3.68 -17.81
N LEU A 90 7.54 -4.64 -18.40
CA LEU A 90 8.89 -5.00 -17.98
C LEU A 90 9.93 -4.01 -18.50
N SER A 91 11.02 -3.85 -17.76
CA SER A 91 12.19 -3.12 -18.24
C SER A 91 12.92 -3.91 -19.33
N ARG A 92 13.61 -3.21 -20.24
CA ARG A 92 14.40 -3.87 -21.31
C ARG A 92 15.45 -4.83 -20.74
N TYR A 93 16.02 -4.50 -19.57
CA TYR A 93 16.98 -5.38 -18.90
C TYR A 93 16.31 -6.68 -18.46
N THR A 94 15.18 -6.56 -17.75
CA THR A 94 14.41 -7.72 -17.27
C THR A 94 13.94 -8.59 -18.43
N THR A 95 13.41 -7.98 -19.49
CA THR A 95 12.99 -8.71 -20.70
C THR A 95 14.14 -9.52 -21.28
N ARG A 96 15.30 -8.90 -21.55
CA ARG A 96 16.49 -9.59 -22.08
C ARG A 96 16.98 -10.72 -21.17
N LYS A 97 16.93 -10.49 -19.86
CA LYS A 97 17.40 -11.49 -18.90
C LYS A 97 16.45 -12.70 -18.86
N MET A 98 15.15 -12.46 -18.91
CA MET A 98 14.15 -13.53 -18.93
C MET A 98 14.11 -14.27 -20.27
N GLU A 99 14.32 -13.59 -21.40
CA GLU A 99 14.49 -14.22 -22.73
C GLU A 99 15.61 -15.26 -22.71
N ALA A 100 16.72 -14.99 -22.02
CA ALA A 100 17.84 -15.92 -21.92
C ALA A 100 17.63 -17.05 -20.90
N LEU A 101 16.81 -16.84 -19.87
CA LEU A 101 16.65 -17.77 -18.75
C LEU A 101 15.43 -18.69 -18.88
N HIS A 102 14.35 -18.21 -19.50
CA HIS A 102 13.07 -18.90 -19.54
C HIS A 102 12.78 -19.44 -20.94
N PRO A 103 12.85 -20.76 -21.17
CA PRO A 103 12.45 -21.36 -22.44
C PRO A 103 11.00 -21.00 -22.80
N GLY A 104 10.74 -20.69 -24.06
CA GLY A 104 9.39 -20.32 -24.51
C GLY A 104 8.91 -18.96 -24.02
N TRP A 105 9.81 -18.10 -23.50
CA TRP A 105 9.48 -16.74 -23.06
C TRP A 105 8.70 -15.94 -24.10
N GLU A 106 9.03 -16.08 -25.39
CA GLU A 106 8.39 -15.35 -26.48
C GLU A 106 6.90 -15.70 -26.66
N LEU A 107 6.52 -16.93 -26.27
CA LEU A 107 5.15 -17.45 -26.40
C LEU A 107 4.21 -16.98 -25.29
N LEU A 108 4.75 -16.46 -24.20
CA LEU A 108 3.97 -15.94 -23.09
C LEU A 108 3.33 -14.59 -23.48
N ASP A 109 2.13 -14.34 -22.98
CA ASP A 109 1.53 -13.01 -23.06
C ASP A 109 2.24 -12.02 -22.11
N ASP A 110 1.89 -10.75 -22.20
CA ASP A 110 2.59 -9.71 -21.43
C ASP A 110 2.35 -9.83 -19.91
N GLU A 111 1.19 -10.36 -19.49
CA GLU A 111 0.85 -10.55 -18.08
C GLU A 111 1.57 -11.77 -17.49
N ASP A 112 1.61 -12.89 -18.21
CA ASP A 112 2.37 -14.09 -17.85
C ASP A 112 3.87 -13.82 -17.85
N LYS A 113 4.38 -13.02 -18.80
CA LYS A 113 5.75 -12.50 -18.76
C LYS A 113 5.98 -11.72 -17.48
N ASN A 114 5.06 -10.84 -17.10
CA ASN A 114 5.18 -10.07 -15.88
C ASN A 114 5.24 -10.97 -14.64
N MET A 115 4.28 -11.89 -14.52
CA MET A 115 4.16 -12.83 -13.41
C MET A 115 5.38 -13.73 -13.30
N THR A 116 5.87 -14.24 -14.42
CA THR A 116 7.06 -15.10 -14.48
C THR A 116 8.32 -14.35 -14.08
N ALA A 117 8.51 -13.12 -14.58
CA ALA A 117 9.62 -12.27 -14.17
C ALA A 117 9.56 -11.92 -12.68
N PHE A 118 8.38 -11.62 -12.15
CA PHE A 118 8.17 -11.34 -10.73
C PHE A 118 8.53 -12.56 -9.86
N ARG A 119 8.00 -13.74 -10.19
CA ARG A 119 8.31 -14.98 -9.46
C ARG A 119 9.82 -15.27 -9.45
N HIS A 120 10.48 -15.15 -10.60
CA HIS A 120 11.92 -15.33 -10.69
C HIS A 120 12.69 -14.31 -9.84
N SER A 121 12.26 -13.05 -9.83
CA SER A 121 12.83 -12.02 -8.99
C SER A 121 12.71 -12.35 -7.50
N THR A 122 11.54 -12.79 -7.04
CA THR A 122 11.31 -13.12 -5.63
C THR A 122 12.14 -14.33 -5.19
N GLN A 123 12.29 -15.33 -6.05
CA GLN A 123 13.04 -16.55 -5.74
C GLN A 123 14.56 -16.34 -5.78
N ASN A 124 15.04 -15.48 -6.69
CA ASN A 124 16.47 -15.33 -6.99
C ASN A 124 17.00 -13.93 -6.63
N SER A 125 16.48 -13.34 -5.55
CA SER A 125 16.93 -12.05 -4.99
C SER A 125 17.09 -10.94 -6.04
N ASP A 126 16.09 -10.82 -6.91
CA ASP A 126 16.02 -9.83 -8.00
C ASP A 126 17.18 -9.87 -9.01
N SER A 127 17.74 -11.05 -9.27
CA SER A 127 18.79 -11.25 -10.28
C SER A 127 18.40 -10.86 -11.72
N ASN A 128 17.10 -10.80 -12.03
CA ASN A 128 16.57 -10.29 -13.29
C ASN A 128 16.23 -8.78 -13.27
N GLY A 129 16.45 -8.11 -12.15
CA GLY A 129 16.26 -6.67 -11.95
C GLY A 129 14.82 -6.21 -12.11
N TYR A 130 13.83 -7.11 -11.99
CA TYR A 130 12.42 -6.76 -12.01
C TYR A 130 12.10 -5.71 -10.93
N THR A 131 12.38 -6.00 -9.65
CA THR A 131 12.01 -5.08 -8.56
C THR A 131 12.84 -3.80 -8.55
N ALA A 132 14.14 -3.92 -8.86
CA ALA A 132 15.06 -2.80 -8.98
C ALA A 132 14.62 -1.86 -10.11
N SER A 133 14.19 -2.40 -11.25
CA SER A 133 13.72 -1.57 -12.36
C SER A 133 12.41 -0.85 -12.05
N LEU A 134 11.47 -1.50 -11.34
CA LEU A 134 10.24 -0.85 -10.89
C LEU A 134 10.51 0.24 -9.87
N ARG A 135 11.42 0.00 -8.91
CA ARG A 135 11.83 1.00 -7.92
C ARG A 135 12.47 2.21 -8.60
N ALA A 136 13.46 1.99 -9.46
CA ALA A 136 14.13 3.06 -10.19
C ALA A 136 13.16 3.84 -11.10
N ALA A 137 12.21 3.14 -11.73
CA ALA A 137 11.17 3.78 -12.52
C ALA A 137 10.23 4.63 -11.64
N GLY A 138 9.83 4.13 -10.46
CA GLY A 138 9.02 4.87 -9.50
C GLY A 138 9.72 6.12 -8.97
N GLU A 139 11.00 6.01 -8.60
CA GLU A 139 11.82 7.14 -8.18
C GLU A 139 11.95 8.20 -9.28
N LYS A 140 12.14 7.77 -10.53
CA LYS A 140 12.19 8.69 -11.67
C LYS A 140 10.84 9.33 -11.97
N LEU A 141 9.76 8.59 -11.77
CA LEU A 141 8.39 9.09 -11.96
C LEU A 141 8.06 10.16 -10.91
N ALA A 142 8.53 9.99 -9.68
CA ALA A 142 8.40 10.99 -8.62
C ALA A 142 9.08 12.33 -8.96
N GLN A 143 10.07 12.36 -9.86
CA GLN A 143 10.71 13.61 -10.32
C GLN A 143 9.78 14.49 -11.18
N TYR A 144 8.71 13.91 -11.75
CA TYR A 144 7.70 14.66 -12.48
C TYR A 144 6.61 15.24 -11.57
N LEU A 145 6.64 14.94 -10.27
CA LEU A 145 5.72 15.54 -9.32
C LEU A 145 6.14 16.98 -9.05
N GLU A 146 5.36 17.88 -9.63
CA GLU A 146 5.40 19.30 -9.28
C GLU A 146 4.99 19.57 -7.82
N PRO A 147 5.57 20.59 -7.17
CA PRO A 147 5.14 21.04 -5.84
C PRO A 147 3.73 21.63 -5.91
N MET A 148 2.98 21.51 -4.81
CA MET A 148 1.64 22.10 -4.70
C MET A 148 1.65 23.60 -4.98
N THR A 149 0.62 24.07 -5.67
CA THR A 149 0.44 25.50 -5.93
C THR A 149 -0.03 26.23 -4.67
N GLU A 150 0.19 27.55 -4.60
CA GLU A 150 -0.23 28.36 -3.44
C GLU A 150 -1.73 28.25 -3.17
N ALA A 151 -2.55 28.14 -4.22
CA ALA A 151 -4.00 27.96 -4.11
C ALA A 151 -4.35 26.62 -3.45
N GLU A 152 -3.68 25.54 -3.84
CA GLU A 152 -3.85 24.21 -3.24
C GLU A 152 -3.39 24.19 -1.78
N VAL A 153 -2.27 24.85 -1.47
CA VAL A 153 -1.78 24.99 -0.09
C VAL A 153 -2.81 25.74 0.76
N GLN A 154 -3.39 26.84 0.26
CA GLN A 154 -4.43 27.58 0.97
C GLN A 154 -5.71 26.74 1.16
N ALA A 155 -6.12 25.97 0.14
CA ALA A 155 -7.25 25.04 0.25
C ALA A 155 -6.99 23.96 1.31
N LEU A 156 -5.79 23.39 1.34
CA LEU A 156 -5.38 22.41 2.35
C LEU A 156 -5.42 23.01 3.76
N ILE A 157 -4.86 24.20 3.95
CA ILE A 157 -4.90 24.92 5.24
C ILE A 157 -6.35 25.10 5.67
N ARG A 158 -7.22 25.64 4.82
CA ARG A 158 -8.64 25.84 5.13
C ARG A 158 -9.33 24.53 5.55
N HIS A 159 -9.13 23.46 4.78
CA HIS A 159 -9.71 22.16 5.09
C HIS A 159 -9.20 21.60 6.43
N THR A 160 -7.89 21.71 6.71
CA THR A 160 -7.33 21.27 8.00
C THR A 160 -7.85 22.09 9.17
N THR A 161 -7.99 23.41 9.01
CA THR A 161 -8.56 24.30 10.03
C THR A 161 -10.03 23.97 10.28
N GLN A 162 -10.82 23.72 9.22
CA GLN A 162 -12.23 23.33 9.36
C GLN A 162 -12.39 22.04 10.17
N ARG A 163 -11.66 20.97 9.82
CA ARG A 163 -11.69 19.71 10.58
C ARG A 163 -11.24 19.89 12.03
N HIS A 164 -10.22 20.72 12.26
CA HIS A 164 -9.78 21.00 13.62
C HIS A 164 -10.87 21.70 14.44
N ASN A 165 -11.56 22.66 13.83
CA ASN A 165 -12.66 23.38 14.48
C ASN A 165 -13.85 22.45 14.77
N GLU A 166 -14.21 21.54 13.85
CA GLU A 166 -15.26 20.54 14.05
C GLU A 166 -14.97 19.64 15.26
N LEU A 167 -13.72 19.21 15.39
CA LEU A 167 -13.26 18.42 16.55
C LEU A 167 -13.22 19.23 17.85
N GLN A 168 -13.20 20.56 17.80
CA GLN A 168 -13.18 21.42 18.98
C GLN A 168 -14.59 21.88 19.39
N THR A 169 -15.63 21.47 18.67
CA THR A 169 -17.00 21.74 19.09
C THR A 169 -17.27 21.10 20.46
N PRO A 170 -18.04 21.78 21.34
CA PRO A 170 -18.33 21.26 22.69
C PRO A 170 -19.04 19.90 22.63
N GLU A 171 -19.85 19.66 21.60
CA GLU A 171 -20.50 18.36 21.35
C GLU A 171 -19.51 17.27 20.97
N SER A 172 -18.57 17.52 20.04
CA SER A 172 -17.52 16.56 19.68
C SER A 172 -16.59 16.24 20.86
N VAL A 173 -16.27 17.25 21.67
CA VAL A 173 -15.49 17.07 22.90
C VAL A 173 -16.26 16.21 23.91
N ALA A 174 -17.54 16.50 24.14
CA ALA A 174 -18.38 15.72 25.06
C ALA A 174 -18.52 14.27 24.60
N GLN A 175 -18.71 14.04 23.30
CA GLN A 175 -18.80 12.70 22.73
C GLN A 175 -17.51 11.89 22.95
N ARG A 176 -16.33 12.47 22.66
CA ARG A 176 -15.05 11.80 22.93
C ARG A 176 -14.82 11.50 24.40
N MET A 177 -15.22 12.40 25.28
CA MET A 177 -15.15 12.17 26.73
C MET A 177 -16.03 10.99 27.15
N TYR A 178 -17.25 10.90 26.61
CA TYR A 178 -18.14 9.77 26.87
C TYR A 178 -17.59 8.45 26.34
N GLU A 179 -17.08 8.43 25.10
CA GLU A 179 -16.46 7.25 24.50
C GLU A 179 -15.25 6.77 25.31
N SER A 180 -14.37 7.69 25.73
CA SER A 180 -13.22 7.38 26.58
C SER A 180 -13.63 6.82 27.94
N GLU A 181 -14.72 7.33 28.53
CA GLU A 181 -15.25 6.81 29.78
C GLU A 181 -15.81 5.38 29.63
N GLN A 182 -16.50 5.10 28.52
CA GLN A 182 -17.01 3.76 28.22
C GLN A 182 -15.88 2.77 27.94
N GLU A 183 -14.85 3.17 27.18
CA GLU A 183 -13.67 2.34 26.94
C GLU A 183 -12.96 1.98 28.25
N LYS A 184 -12.78 2.97 29.14
CA LYS A 184 -12.18 2.74 30.46
C LYS A 184 -13.00 1.73 31.28
N ARG A 185 -14.32 1.87 31.32
CA ARG A 185 -15.22 0.93 32.00
C ARG A 185 -15.10 -0.48 31.41
N GLY A 186 -15.09 -0.60 30.08
CA GLY A 186 -14.90 -1.88 29.40
C GLY A 186 -13.56 -2.55 29.73
N ALA A 187 -12.47 -1.78 29.74
CA ALA A 187 -11.14 -2.26 30.11
C ALA A 187 -11.07 -2.72 31.57
N ASP A 188 -11.71 -1.99 32.49
CA ASP A 188 -11.78 -2.36 33.90
C ASP A 188 -12.55 -3.68 34.09
N GLU A 189 -13.69 -3.84 33.40
CA GLU A 189 -14.48 -5.08 33.40
C GLU A 189 -13.70 -6.26 32.79
N GLU A 190 -13.02 -6.05 31.68
CA GLU A 190 -12.21 -7.08 31.03
C GLU A 190 -11.03 -7.49 31.92
N GLY A 191 -10.36 -6.52 32.54
CA GLY A 191 -9.33 -6.78 33.55
C GLY A 191 -9.87 -7.55 34.75
N GLU A 192 -11.09 -7.26 35.22
CA GLU A 192 -11.75 -8.06 36.26
C GLU A 192 -12.03 -9.50 35.80
N ARG A 193 -12.53 -9.69 34.58
CA ARG A 193 -12.79 -11.01 34.01
C ARG A 193 -11.50 -11.83 33.95
N GLN A 194 -10.42 -11.24 33.45
CA GLN A 194 -9.10 -11.88 33.41
C GLN A 194 -8.60 -12.24 34.82
N ARG A 195 -8.72 -11.34 35.81
CA ARG A 195 -8.35 -11.63 37.22
C ARG A 195 -9.18 -12.76 37.82
N ARG A 196 -10.49 -12.80 37.54
CA ARG A 196 -11.38 -13.88 38.01
C ARG A 196 -11.03 -15.21 37.37
N GLU A 197 -10.77 -15.22 36.06
CA GLU A 197 -10.38 -16.42 35.33
C GLU A 197 -9.03 -16.97 35.81
N TYR A 198 -8.04 -16.09 36.02
CA TYR A 198 -6.76 -16.46 36.60
C TYR A 198 -6.93 -17.10 37.99
N ARG A 199 -7.75 -16.49 38.86
CA ARG A 199 -8.06 -17.03 40.20
C ARG A 199 -8.76 -18.39 40.12
N ARG A 200 -9.64 -18.62 39.15
CA ARG A 200 -10.27 -19.93 38.93
C ARG A 200 -9.28 -21.01 38.47
N ARG A 201 -8.27 -20.63 37.68
CA ARG A 201 -7.35 -21.57 37.02
C ARG A 201 -6.11 -21.89 37.86
N TYR A 202 -5.67 -20.97 38.71
CA TYR A 202 -4.42 -21.07 39.48
C TYR A 202 -4.53 -20.62 40.95
N GLY A 203 -5.73 -20.26 41.44
CA GLY A 203 -5.95 -20.00 42.85
C GLY A 203 -5.89 -21.29 43.68
N PRO A 204 -5.52 -21.21 44.97
CA PRO A 204 -5.38 -22.37 45.85
C PRO A 204 -6.67 -23.19 46.00
#